data_AF-A0A382C2P4-F1
#
_entry.id   AF-A0A382C2P4-F1
#
_cell.length_a   1.000
_cell.length_b   1.000
_cell.length_c   1.000
_cell.angle_alpha   90.00
_cell.angle_beta   90.00
_cell.angle_gamma   90.00
#
_symmetry.space_group_name_H-M   'P 1'
#
loop_
_entity.id
_entity.type
_entity.pdbx_description
1 polymer ?
#
loop_
_entity_poly.entity_id
_entity_poly.type
_entity_poly.pdbx_seq_one_letter_code
_entity_poly.pdbx_strand_id
1 'polypeptide(L)'
;MFEQLKDGHIIKTMVKEHEHILAMLDELQEIDIQLTTNDQNNGMTLMNRVNELAKKIIGAEPHHEREEKVLFPVLENLGISGPPHVMRLEHEVIRKLKLELKNETENFDQDWAVRVELVSHLILKLCTNLRQHIDKENNILYPMALKSITDVAQWDEMKVRCDKIGYCCFCPSD
;
A
#
# COMPACT_ATOMS: atom_id res chain seq x y z
N MET A 1 -11.47 -0.25 17.22
CA MET A 1 -10.84 1.01 17.70
C MET A 1 -10.98 2.11 16.65
N PHE A 2 -10.51 1.90 15.43
CA PHE A 2 -10.60 2.92 14.35
C PHE A 2 -12.03 3.25 13.91
N GLU A 3 -12.95 2.29 13.95
CA GLU A 3 -14.38 2.50 13.66
C GLU A 3 -15.06 3.58 14.53
N GLN A 4 -14.55 3.81 15.74
CA GLN A 4 -15.10 4.81 16.66
C GLN A 4 -14.63 6.24 16.34
N LEU A 5 -13.65 6.39 15.44
CA LEU A 5 -13.22 7.70 14.97
C LEU A 5 -14.31 8.33 14.10
N LYS A 6 -14.39 9.65 14.14
CA LYS A 6 -15.32 10.43 13.29
C LYS A 6 -15.02 10.16 11.81
N ASP A 7 -16.06 10.24 10.99
CA ASP A 7 -15.89 10.19 9.54
C ASP A 7 -15.03 11.38 9.08
N GLY A 8 -14.19 11.13 8.07
CA GLY A 8 -13.17 12.08 7.62
C GLY A 8 -11.91 12.17 8.50
N HIS A 9 -11.83 11.43 9.61
CA HIS A 9 -10.59 11.34 10.39
C HIS A 9 -9.49 10.64 9.58
N ILE A 10 -8.29 11.24 9.48
CA ILE A 10 -7.23 10.77 8.57
C ILE A 10 -6.84 9.30 8.78
N ILE A 11 -6.70 8.85 10.04
CA ILE A 11 -6.39 7.46 10.37
C ILE A 11 -7.51 6.50 9.96
N LYS A 12 -8.78 6.91 10.13
CA LYS A 12 -9.92 6.08 9.70
C LYS A 12 -9.91 5.91 8.18
N THR A 13 -9.60 6.98 7.44
CA THR A 13 -9.45 6.93 5.98
C THR A 13 -8.29 6.03 5.56
N MET A 14 -7.12 6.17 6.18
CA MET A 14 -5.95 5.34 5.88
C MET A 14 -6.22 3.84 6.14
N VAL A 15 -6.90 3.51 7.25
CA VAL A 15 -7.30 2.13 7.56
C VAL A 15 -8.29 1.57 6.53
N LYS A 16 -9.26 2.36 6.06
CA LYS A 16 -10.17 1.93 4.98
C LYS A 16 -9.41 1.67 3.67
N GLU A 17 -8.43 2.49 3.35
CA GLU A 17 -7.58 2.24 2.18
C GLU A 17 -6.77 0.95 2.33
N HIS A 18 -6.32 0.60 3.54
CA HIS A 18 -5.67 -0.69 3.80
C HIS A 18 -6.59 -1.87 3.47
N GLU A 19 -7.88 -1.80 3.75
CA GLU A 19 -8.83 -2.87 3.41
C GLU A 19 -8.86 -3.13 1.90
N HIS A 20 -8.90 -2.07 1.10
CA HIS A 20 -8.85 -2.18 -0.36
C HIS A 20 -7.50 -2.70 -0.86
N ILE A 21 -6.39 -2.24 -0.27
CA ILE A 21 -5.05 -2.71 -0.63
C ILE A 21 -4.93 -4.21 -0.31
N LEU A 22 -5.35 -4.65 0.88
CA LEU A 22 -5.32 -6.04 1.29
C LEU A 22 -6.14 -6.94 0.36
N ALA A 23 -7.33 -6.49 -0.07
CA ALA A 23 -8.14 -7.23 -1.04
C ALA A 23 -7.43 -7.40 -2.39
N MET A 24 -6.70 -6.37 -2.87
CA MET A 24 -5.89 -6.49 -4.08
C MET A 24 -4.71 -7.46 -3.89
N LEU A 25 -4.12 -7.52 -2.69
CA LEU A 25 -3.06 -8.49 -2.37
C LEU A 25 -3.60 -9.93 -2.29
N ASP A 26 -4.82 -10.12 -1.77
CA ASP A 26 -5.49 -11.43 -1.76
C ASP A 26 -5.67 -11.92 -3.20
N GLU A 27 -6.18 -11.05 -4.09
CA GLU A 27 -6.37 -11.37 -5.50
C GLU A 27 -5.05 -11.69 -6.22
N LEU A 28 -3.97 -10.96 -5.93
CA LEU A 28 -2.64 -11.28 -6.48
C LEU A 28 -2.17 -12.69 -6.08
N GLN A 29 -2.39 -13.09 -4.83
CA GLN A 29 -2.02 -14.43 -4.36
C GLN A 29 -2.90 -15.53 -4.97
N GLU A 30 -4.19 -15.26 -5.17
CA GLU A 30 -5.09 -16.19 -5.87
C GLU A 30 -4.69 -16.40 -7.34
N ILE A 31 -4.23 -15.33 -8.00
CA ILE A 31 -3.72 -15.41 -9.37
C ILE A 31 -2.40 -16.19 -9.39
N ASP A 32 -1.50 -15.95 -8.45
CA ASP A 32 -0.20 -16.64 -8.36
C ASP A 32 -0.37 -18.16 -8.25
N ILE A 33 -1.35 -18.64 -7.47
CA ILE A 33 -1.68 -20.06 -7.35
C ILE A 33 -2.12 -20.67 -8.69
N GLN A 34 -2.77 -19.88 -9.55
CA GLN A 34 -3.29 -20.33 -10.86
C GLN A 34 -2.25 -20.18 -11.98
N LEU A 35 -1.24 -19.34 -11.79
CA LEU A 35 -0.25 -19.05 -12.80
C LEU A 35 0.71 -20.24 -12.95
N THR A 36 0.79 -20.81 -14.16
CA THR A 36 1.65 -21.98 -14.42
C THR A 36 2.45 -21.81 -15.70
N THR A 37 3.56 -22.53 -15.77
CA THR A 37 4.44 -22.56 -16.95
C THR A 37 3.87 -23.39 -18.10
N ASN A 38 2.81 -24.19 -17.87
CA ASN A 38 2.28 -25.15 -18.84
C ASN A 38 1.09 -24.63 -19.66
N ASP A 39 0.49 -23.50 -19.29
CA ASP A 39 -0.64 -22.89 -20.00
C ASP A 39 -0.44 -21.39 -20.20
N GLN A 40 0.30 -21.05 -21.26
CA GLN A 40 0.63 -19.68 -21.60
C GLN A 40 -0.60 -18.86 -22.03
N ASN A 41 -1.60 -19.46 -22.67
CA ASN A 41 -2.77 -18.71 -23.17
C ASN A 41 -3.62 -18.20 -21.99
N ASN A 42 -3.93 -19.07 -21.03
CA ASN A 42 -4.60 -18.65 -19.80
C ASN A 42 -3.68 -17.73 -18.97
N GLY A 43 -2.41 -18.10 -18.87
CA GLY A 43 -1.39 -17.33 -18.16
C GLY A 43 -1.28 -15.89 -18.63
N MET A 44 -1.47 -15.62 -19.92
CA MET A 44 -1.43 -14.26 -20.46
C MET A 44 -2.59 -13.39 -19.95
N THR A 45 -3.78 -13.99 -19.78
CA THR A 45 -4.93 -13.30 -19.20
C THR A 45 -4.68 -12.98 -17.72
N LEU A 46 -4.10 -13.92 -16.98
CA LEU A 46 -3.68 -13.72 -15.59
C LEU A 46 -2.61 -12.63 -15.47
N MET A 47 -1.59 -12.62 -16.33
CA MET A 47 -0.55 -11.58 -16.35
C MET A 47 -1.11 -10.19 -16.58
N ASN A 48 -2.07 -10.04 -17.50
CA ASN A 48 -2.77 -8.78 -17.71
C ASN A 48 -3.50 -8.34 -16.43
N ARG A 49 -4.13 -9.28 -15.71
CA ARG A 49 -4.80 -8.95 -14.45
C ARG A 49 -3.83 -8.54 -13.35
N VAL A 50 -2.70 -9.24 -13.21
CA VAL A 50 -1.60 -8.86 -12.30
C VAL A 50 -1.10 -7.45 -12.62
N ASN A 51 -0.92 -7.12 -13.90
CA ASN A 51 -0.49 -5.79 -14.33
C ASN A 51 -1.48 -4.68 -13.91
N GLU A 52 -2.78 -4.92 -14.12
CA GLU A 52 -3.84 -3.98 -13.71
C GLU A 52 -3.89 -3.80 -12.18
N LEU A 53 -3.71 -4.87 -11.41
CA LEU A 53 -3.59 -4.78 -9.96
C LEU A 53 -2.33 -4.01 -9.53
N ALA A 54 -1.18 -4.28 -10.14
CA ALA A 54 0.06 -3.56 -9.87
C ALA A 54 -0.10 -2.05 -10.14
N LYS A 55 -0.72 -1.67 -11.26
CA LYS A 55 -1.05 -0.26 -11.58
C LYS A 55 -1.95 0.38 -10.52
N LYS A 56 -2.99 -0.32 -10.04
CA LYS A 56 -3.86 0.19 -8.98
C LYS A 56 -3.12 0.37 -7.65
N ILE A 57 -2.27 -0.59 -7.28
CA ILE A 57 -1.46 -0.54 -6.05
C ILE A 57 -0.40 0.58 -6.14
N ILE A 58 0.14 0.88 -7.34
CA ILE A 58 0.96 2.08 -7.59
C ILE A 58 0.11 3.33 -7.41
N GLY A 59 -1.12 3.34 -7.92
CA GLY A 59 -2.07 4.45 -7.75
C GLY A 59 -2.47 4.73 -6.30
N ALA A 60 -2.12 3.85 -5.35
CA ALA A 60 -2.26 4.07 -3.92
C ALA A 60 -1.17 4.97 -3.31
N GLU A 61 -0.23 5.49 -4.10
CA GLU A 61 0.87 6.35 -3.63
C GLU A 61 0.44 7.54 -2.76
N PRO A 62 -0.71 8.23 -3.01
CA PRO A 62 -1.17 9.28 -2.12
C PRO A 62 -1.28 8.85 -0.64
N HIS A 63 -1.50 7.56 -0.36
CA HIS A 63 -1.50 7.03 1.00
C HIS A 63 -0.16 7.24 1.71
N HIS A 64 0.92 6.68 1.16
CA HIS A 64 2.26 6.86 1.73
C HIS A 64 2.64 8.34 1.77
N GLU A 65 2.24 9.14 0.77
CA GLU A 65 2.53 10.58 0.79
C GLU A 65 1.85 11.32 1.95
N ARG A 66 0.60 10.98 2.29
CA ARG A 66 -0.07 11.57 3.45
C ARG A 66 0.62 11.19 4.75
N GLU A 67 1.11 9.97 4.85
CA GLU A 67 1.88 9.55 6.02
C GLU A 67 3.21 10.30 6.11
N GLU A 68 4.01 10.26 5.05
CA GLU A 68 5.35 10.84 4.99
C GLU A 68 5.37 12.36 5.13
N LYS A 69 4.37 13.05 4.56
CA LYS A 69 4.30 14.51 4.48
C LYS A 69 3.39 15.14 5.53
N VAL A 70 2.55 14.36 6.21
CA VAL A 70 1.59 14.89 7.21
C VAL A 70 1.73 14.20 8.56
N LEU A 71 1.48 12.89 8.64
CA LEU A 71 1.46 12.18 9.92
C LEU A 71 2.86 12.09 10.56
N PHE A 72 3.86 11.66 9.77
CA PHE A 72 5.22 11.42 10.26
C PHE A 72 5.88 12.69 10.80
N PRO A 73 5.83 13.86 10.12
CA PRO A 73 6.37 15.09 10.68
C PRO A 73 5.73 15.50 12.01
N VAL A 74 4.44 15.24 12.20
CA VAL A 74 3.76 15.53 13.48
C VAL A 74 4.27 14.62 14.59
N LEU A 75 4.43 13.31 14.32
CA LEU A 75 5.02 12.37 15.29
C LEU A 75 6.48 12.74 15.61
N GLU A 76 7.26 13.14 14.62
CA GLU A 76 8.65 13.55 14.79
C GLU A 76 8.77 14.81 15.65
N ASN A 77 7.87 15.79 15.47
CA ASN A 77 7.80 16.98 16.33
C ASN A 77 7.44 16.64 17.78
N LEU A 78 6.78 15.50 18.02
CA LEU A 78 6.50 14.96 19.36
C LEU A 78 7.66 14.10 19.91
N GLY A 79 8.79 14.03 19.20
CA GLY A 79 9.98 13.25 19.59
C GLY A 79 9.94 11.77 19.17
N ILE A 80 8.98 11.36 18.35
CA ILE A 80 8.80 9.98 17.88
C ILE A 80 9.39 9.88 16.47
N SER A 81 10.70 9.66 16.36
CA SER A 81 11.40 9.64 15.05
C SER A 81 11.80 8.25 14.56
N GLY A 82 11.95 7.27 15.46
CA GLY A 82 12.36 5.91 15.10
C GLY A 82 11.36 5.20 14.16
N PRO A 83 10.08 5.04 14.55
CA PRO A 83 9.09 4.37 13.70
C PRO A 83 8.89 5.06 12.33
N PRO A 84 8.70 6.39 12.24
CA PRO A 84 8.60 7.06 10.94
C PRO A 84 9.81 6.88 10.02
N HIS A 85 11.02 6.80 10.57
CA HIS A 85 12.21 6.55 9.77
C HIS A 85 12.19 5.16 9.13
N VAL A 86 11.84 4.13 9.89
CA VAL A 86 11.76 2.75 9.39
C VAL A 86 10.65 2.61 8.35
N MET A 87 9.47 3.22 8.58
CA MET A 87 8.37 3.15 7.61
C MET A 87 8.75 3.73 6.25
N ARG A 88 9.48 4.86 6.20
CA ARG A 88 9.97 5.42 4.92
C ARG A 88 10.90 4.46 4.17
N LEU A 89 11.79 3.75 4.88
CA LEU A 89 12.65 2.76 4.25
C LEU A 89 11.84 1.61 3.65
N GLU A 90 10.78 1.19 4.33
CA GLU A 90 9.86 0.15 3.83
C GLU A 90 9.05 0.66 2.63
N HIS A 91 8.56 1.91 2.65
CA HIS A 91 7.89 2.53 1.51
C HIS A 91 8.78 2.52 0.26
N GLU A 92 10.07 2.84 0.38
CA GLU A 92 11.01 2.80 -0.75
C GLU A 92 11.17 1.40 -1.34
N VAL A 93 11.23 0.35 -0.50
CA VAL A 93 11.28 -1.04 -0.96
C VAL A 93 9.97 -1.42 -1.66
N ILE A 94 8.83 -1.07 -1.06
CA ILE A 94 7.50 -1.34 -1.57
C ILE A 94 7.29 -0.65 -2.94
N ARG A 95 7.67 0.63 -3.08
CA ARG A 95 7.59 1.38 -4.35
C ARG A 95 8.35 0.67 -5.47
N LYS A 96 9.56 0.16 -5.18
CA LYS A 96 10.35 -0.60 -6.16
C LYS A 96 9.66 -1.89 -6.57
N LEU A 97 9.20 -2.69 -5.61
CA LEU A 97 8.50 -3.95 -5.88
C LEU A 97 7.25 -3.76 -6.74
N LYS A 98 6.45 -2.71 -6.46
CA LYS A 98 5.26 -2.36 -7.25
C LYS A 98 5.62 -2.08 -8.71
N LEU A 99 6.67 -1.30 -8.95
CA LEU A 99 7.13 -0.95 -10.30
C LEU A 99 7.74 -2.15 -11.03
N GLU A 100 8.55 -2.96 -10.36
CA GLU A 100 9.12 -4.19 -10.91
C GLU A 100 8.00 -5.15 -11.36
N LEU A 101 7.00 -5.39 -10.50
CA LEU A 101 5.87 -6.26 -10.84
C LEU A 101 5.08 -5.74 -12.06
N LYS A 102 4.82 -4.43 -12.14
CA LYS A 102 4.17 -3.82 -13.31
C LYS A 102 5.00 -4.05 -14.58
N ASN A 103 6.32 -3.82 -14.51
CA ASN A 103 7.17 -3.89 -15.71
C ASN A 103 7.33 -5.33 -16.21
N GLU A 104 7.51 -6.30 -15.31
CA GLU A 104 7.65 -7.72 -15.69
C GLU A 104 6.36 -8.33 -16.26
N THR A 105 5.21 -7.71 -15.97
CA THR A 105 3.94 -8.10 -16.57
C THR A 105 3.62 -7.39 -17.90
N GLU A 106 4.35 -6.33 -18.25
CA GLU A 106 4.23 -5.59 -19.52
C GLU A 106 5.27 -6.02 -20.57
N ASN A 107 6.45 -6.46 -20.15
CA ASN A 107 7.54 -6.79 -21.08
C ASN A 107 7.38 -8.20 -21.64
N PHE A 108 7.44 -8.36 -22.97
CA PHE A 108 7.27 -9.65 -23.66
C PHE A 108 8.56 -10.37 -24.07
N ASP A 109 9.73 -9.83 -23.74
CA ASP A 109 11.01 -10.25 -24.32
C ASP A 109 11.65 -11.50 -23.68
N GLN A 110 11.06 -12.06 -22.63
CA GLN A 110 11.60 -13.21 -21.89
C GLN A 110 10.81 -14.50 -22.15
N ASP A 111 11.49 -15.66 -21.98
CA ASP A 111 10.87 -16.98 -21.97
C ASP A 111 9.70 -17.06 -20.96
N TRP A 112 8.64 -17.79 -21.34
CA TRP A 112 7.42 -17.86 -20.54
C TRP A 112 7.65 -18.43 -19.14
N ALA A 113 8.43 -19.52 -19.02
CA ALA A 113 8.66 -20.15 -17.74
C ALA A 113 9.44 -19.24 -16.79
N VAL A 114 10.48 -18.58 -17.33
CA VAL A 114 11.29 -17.60 -16.59
C VAL A 114 10.43 -16.44 -16.10
N ARG A 115 9.52 -15.93 -16.94
CA ARG A 115 8.63 -14.84 -16.54
C ARG A 115 7.65 -15.24 -15.44
N VAL A 116 7.04 -16.42 -15.56
CA VAL A 116 6.12 -16.93 -14.53
C VAL A 116 6.84 -16.99 -13.19
N GLU A 117 8.03 -17.58 -13.13
CA GLU A 117 8.82 -17.66 -11.89
C GLU A 117 9.15 -16.26 -11.31
N LEU A 118 9.57 -15.32 -12.16
CA LEU A 118 9.90 -13.97 -11.74
C LEU A 118 8.69 -13.20 -11.19
N VAL A 119 7.56 -13.27 -11.90
CA VAL A 119 6.31 -12.61 -11.48
C VAL A 119 5.80 -13.23 -10.18
N SER A 120 5.80 -14.55 -10.05
CA SER A 120 5.43 -15.24 -8.81
C SER A 120 6.28 -14.81 -7.62
N HIS A 121 7.60 -14.70 -7.83
CA HIS A 121 8.51 -14.22 -6.79
C HIS A 121 8.24 -12.76 -6.39
N LEU A 122 7.96 -11.89 -7.36
CA LEU A 122 7.62 -10.49 -7.12
C LEU A 122 6.28 -10.35 -6.38
N ILE A 123 5.26 -11.13 -6.75
CA ILE A 123 3.97 -11.19 -6.04
C ILE A 123 4.19 -11.59 -4.58
N LEU A 124 4.90 -12.68 -4.33
CA LEU A 124 5.18 -13.15 -2.98
C LEU A 124 5.87 -12.07 -2.13
N LYS A 125 6.90 -11.42 -2.69
CA LYS A 125 7.64 -10.35 -2.00
C LYS A 125 6.75 -9.14 -1.72
N LEU A 126 6.02 -8.65 -2.72
CA LEU A 126 5.16 -7.49 -2.58
C LEU A 126 4.07 -7.74 -1.53
N CYS A 127 3.36 -8.87 -1.63
CA CYS A 127 2.32 -9.25 -0.68
C CYS A 127 2.87 -9.38 0.75
N THR A 128 4.03 -10.03 0.92
CA THR A 128 4.66 -10.18 2.24
C THR A 128 5.04 -8.83 2.85
N ASN A 129 5.76 -7.98 2.09
CA ASN A 129 6.21 -6.69 2.60
C ASN A 129 5.04 -5.77 2.91
N LEU A 130 4.06 -5.65 2.00
CA LEU A 130 2.96 -4.71 2.18
C LEU A 130 1.99 -5.14 3.29
N ARG A 131 1.74 -6.45 3.47
CA ARG A 131 0.94 -6.94 4.61
C ARG A 131 1.63 -6.68 5.94
N GLN A 132 2.92 -6.95 6.04
CA GLN A 132 3.70 -6.69 7.26
C GLN A 132 3.78 -5.20 7.57
N HIS A 133 3.86 -4.37 6.54
CA HIS A 133 3.87 -2.92 6.68
C HIS A 133 2.53 -2.40 7.24
N ILE A 134 1.44 -2.77 6.58
CA ILE A 134 0.06 -2.44 7.01
C ILE A 134 -0.22 -2.93 8.44
N ASP A 135 0.28 -4.12 8.81
CA ASP A 135 0.14 -4.65 10.16
C ASP A 135 0.82 -3.73 11.20
N LYS A 136 2.04 -3.27 10.94
CA LYS A 136 2.73 -2.34 11.84
C LYS A 136 2.02 -1.00 11.92
N GLU A 137 1.47 -0.50 10.83
CA GLU A 137 0.72 0.75 10.83
C GLU A 137 -0.54 0.63 11.68
N ASN A 138 -1.37 -0.36 11.36
CA ASN A 138 -2.64 -0.59 12.03
C ASN A 138 -2.48 -0.95 13.52
N ASN A 139 -1.44 -1.71 13.88
CA ASN A 139 -1.31 -2.25 15.23
C ASN A 139 -0.29 -1.53 16.11
N ILE A 140 0.59 -0.70 15.53
CA ILE A 140 1.65 -0.01 16.28
C ILE A 140 1.63 1.50 16.02
N LEU A 141 1.81 1.92 14.77
CA LEU A 141 2.02 3.33 14.45
C LEU A 141 0.76 4.19 14.67
N TYR A 142 -0.38 3.77 14.13
CA TYR A 142 -1.63 4.52 14.25
C TYR A 142 -2.15 4.55 15.70
N PRO A 143 -2.14 3.45 16.47
CA PRO A 143 -2.45 3.50 17.91
C PRO A 143 -1.52 4.45 18.68
N MET A 144 -0.22 4.44 18.36
CA MET A 144 0.75 5.36 18.96
C MET A 144 0.44 6.82 18.60
N ALA A 145 0.08 7.10 17.35
CA ALA A 145 -0.29 8.44 16.91
C ALA A 145 -1.54 8.96 17.64
N LEU A 146 -2.60 8.15 17.71
CA LEU A 146 -3.84 8.49 18.42
C LEU A 146 -3.60 8.76 19.91
N LYS A 147 -2.65 8.07 20.54
CA LYS A 147 -2.28 8.31 21.94
C LYS A 147 -1.43 9.57 22.14
N SER A 148 -0.59 9.90 21.17
CA SER A 148 0.41 10.97 21.30
C SER A 148 -0.12 12.34 20.87
N ILE A 149 -0.99 12.37 19.85
CA ILE A 149 -1.59 13.59 19.32
C ILE A 149 -2.90 13.85 20.05
N THR A 150 -2.83 14.66 21.11
CA THR A 150 -3.96 14.94 22.00
C THR A 150 -4.78 16.16 21.59
N ASP A 151 -4.21 17.06 20.78
CA ASP A 151 -4.91 18.24 20.28
C ASP A 151 -5.83 17.87 19.11
N VAL A 152 -7.13 18.06 19.31
CA VAL A 152 -8.16 17.81 18.29
C VAL A 152 -7.99 18.73 17.09
N ALA A 153 -7.57 19.98 17.29
CA ALA A 153 -7.39 20.94 16.19
C ALA A 153 -6.23 20.54 15.26
N GLN A 154 -5.22 19.83 15.79
CA GLN A 154 -4.12 19.30 14.98
C GLN A 154 -4.60 18.21 14.01
N TRP A 155 -5.58 17.39 14.40
CA TRP A 155 -6.20 16.41 13.50
C TRP A 155 -6.95 17.08 12.35
N ASP A 156 -7.66 18.18 12.61
CA ASP A 156 -8.36 18.95 11.58
C ASP A 156 -7.37 19.62 10.60
N GLU A 157 -6.27 20.19 11.10
CA GLU A 157 -5.21 20.75 10.25
C GLU A 157 -4.55 19.68 9.37
N MET A 158 -4.22 18.52 9.95
CA MET A 158 -3.66 17.40 9.19
C MET A 158 -4.64 16.92 8.13
N LYS A 159 -5.95 16.86 8.41
CA LYS A 159 -6.95 16.53 7.40
C LYS A 159 -6.90 17.49 6.22
N VAL A 160 -6.85 18.80 6.44
CA VAL A 160 -6.76 19.79 5.35
C VAL A 160 -5.49 19.60 4.52
N ARG A 161 -4.37 19.20 5.13
CA ARG A 161 -3.12 18.89 4.42
C ARG A 161 -3.22 17.58 3.63
N CYS A 162 -3.87 16.57 4.18
CA CYS A 162 -4.19 15.33 3.48
C CYS A 162 -5.10 15.56 2.27
N ASP A 163 -6.15 16.39 2.41
CA ASP A 163 -7.07 16.74 1.33
C ASP A 163 -6.32 17.35 0.12
N LYS A 164 -5.24 18.11 0.37
CA LYS A 164 -4.40 18.71 -0.69
C LYS A 164 -3.52 17.69 -1.43
N ILE A 165 -3.16 16.58 -0.78
CA ILE A 165 -2.42 15.47 -1.41
C ILE A 165 -3.38 14.63 -2.26
N GLY A 166 -4.64 14.53 -1.86
CA GLY A 166 -5.64 13.67 -2.49
C GLY A 166 -5.70 12.30 -1.81
N TYR A 167 -6.47 11.38 -2.40
CA TYR A 167 -6.80 10.06 -1.85
C TYR A 167 -6.55 8.94 -2.86
N CYS A 168 -6.49 7.69 -2.38
CA CYS A 168 -6.40 6.54 -3.27
C CYS A 168 -7.60 6.53 -4.24
N CYS A 169 -7.35 6.25 -5.53
CA CYS A 169 -8.38 6.33 -6.57
C CYS A 169 -9.58 5.38 -6.37
N PHE A 170 -9.40 4.35 -5.55
CA PHE A 170 -10.43 3.37 -5.17
C PHE A 170 -11.14 3.70 -3.84
N CYS A 171 -10.73 4.77 -3.16
CA CYS A 171 -11.34 5.27 -1.93
C CYS A 171 -11.42 6.81 -2.00
N PRO A 172 -12.26 7.37 -2.90
CA PRO A 172 -12.45 8.81 -2.96
C PRO A 172 -13.01 9.31 -1.61
N SER A 173 -12.53 10.45 -1.14
CA SER A 173 -13.09 11.13 0.03
C SER A 173 -14.54 11.52 -0.25
N ASP A 174 -15.45 11.13 0.65
CA ASP A 174 -16.75 11.80 0.81
C ASP A 174 -16.56 13.24 1.30
#